data_AF-A0A1R3GHQ9-F1
#
_entry.id   AF-A0A1R3GHQ9-F1
#
_cell.length_a   1.000
_cell.length_b   1.000
_cell.length_c   1.000
_cell.angle_alpha   90.00
_cell.angle_beta   90.00
_cell.angle_gamma   90.00
#
_symmetry.space_group_name_H-M   'P 1'
#
loop_
_entity.id
_entity.type
_entity.pdbx_description
1 polymer ?
#
loop_
_entity_poly.entity_id
_entity_poly.type
_entity_poly.pdbx_seq_one_letter_code
_entity_poly.pdbx_strand_id
1 'polypeptide(L)' 'DAAFLSVTILKKKLRGHIFLGCDNHPLSRQEIMNLVDKSGKFNKKFEGFT' A
#
# COMPACT_ATOMS: atom_id res chain seq x y z
N ASP A 1 -0.07 3.13 5.97
CA ASP A 1 0.38 4.41 5.36
C ASP A 1 1.86 4.67 5.68
N ALA A 2 2.71 4.65 4.65
CA ALA A 2 4.15 4.83 4.81
C ALA A 2 4.55 6.27 5.20
N ALA A 3 3.84 7.28 4.71
CA ALA A 3 4.18 8.68 4.96
C ALA A 3 3.96 9.06 6.43
N PHE A 4 2.84 8.64 7.02
CA PHE A 4 2.57 8.86 8.44
C PHE A 4 3.62 8.20 9.35
N LEU A 5 4.04 6.98 9.00
CA LEU A 5 5.10 6.26 9.71
C LEU A 5 6.43 7.03 9.63
N SER A 6 6.82 7.51 8.45
CA SER A 6 8.04 8.31 8.27
C SER A 6 8.02 9.58 9.12
N VAL A 7 6.92 10.34 9.10
CA VAL A 7 6.77 11.55 9.93
C VAL A 7 6.92 11.22 11.41
N THR A 8 6.34 10.10 11.87
CA THR A 8 6.42 9.66 13.25
C THR A 8 7.86 9.32 13.66
N ILE A 9 8.61 8.58 12.83
CA ILE A 9 10.01 8.23 13.08
C ILE A 9 10.89 9.48 13.16
N LEU A 10 10.70 10.42 12.23
CA LEU A 10 11.44 11.68 12.21
C LEU A 10 11.19 12.52 13.48
N LYS A 11 9.93 12.63 13.90
CA LYS A 11 9.56 13.32 15.15
C LYS A 11 10.18 12.66 16.39
N LYS A 12 10.23 11.33 16.44
CA LYS A 12 10.84 10.56 17.53
C LYS A 12 12.38 10.51 17.49
N LYS A 13 13.00 11.00 16.41
CA LYS A 13 14.47 11.04 16.22
C LYS A 13 15.14 9.66 16.37
N LEU A 14 14.46 8.59 16.00
CA LEU A 14 15.00 7.23 16.06
C LEU A 14 15.98 7.02 14.88
N ARG A 15 17.29 7.07 15.16
CA ARG A 15 18.38 6.93 14.18
C ARG A 15 19.04 5.56 14.33
N GLY A 16 19.65 5.04 13.26
CA GLY A 16 20.40 3.78 13.31
C GLY A 16 19.53 2.52 13.38
N HIS A 17 18.22 2.64 13.15
CA HIS A 17 17.29 1.52 13.14
C HIS A 17 16.69 1.35 11.74
N ILE A 18 16.42 0.09 11.37
CA ILE A 18 15.67 -0.27 10.17
C ILE A 18 14.22 -0.50 10.59
N PHE A 19 13.30 0.22 9.96
CA PHE A 19 11.86 0.07 10.19
C PHE A 19 11.19 -0.53 8.95
N LEU A 20 10.43 -1.60 9.15
CA LEU A 20 9.59 -2.19 8.11
C LEU A 20 8.16 -1.67 8.27
N GLY A 21 7.73 -0.79 7.36
CA GLY A 21 6.34 -0.38 7.25
C GLY A 21 5.56 -1.34 6.35
N CYS A 22 4.48 -1.91 6.87
CA CYS A 22 3.55 -2.73 6.11
C CYS A 22 2.12 -2.41 6.56
N ASP A 23 1.17 -2.39 5.63
CA ASP A 23 -0.24 -2.19 5.94
C ASP A 23 -0.90 -3.45 6.56
N ASN A 24 -0.14 -4.55 6.71
CA ASN A 24 -0.52 -5.83 7.34
C ASN A 24 -1.81 -6.45 6.78
N HIS A 25 -2.20 -6.07 5.57
CA HIS A 25 -3.39 -6.55 4.89
C HIS A 25 -2.98 -7.27 3.61
N PRO A 26 -2.61 -8.56 3.69
CA PRO A 26 -2.24 -9.33 2.51
C PRO A 26 -3.46 -9.43 1.59
N LEU A 27 -3.26 -9.08 0.32
CA LEU A 27 -4.28 -9.19 -0.71
C LEU A 27 -3.77 -10.09 -1.83
N SER A 28 -4.61 -11.02 -2.27
CA SER A 28 -4.37 -11.78 -3.49
C SER A 28 -4.48 -10.88 -4.72
N ARG A 29 -3.88 -11.34 -5.83
CA ARG A 29 -3.99 -10.65 -7.12
C ARG A 29 -5.46 -10.44 -7.51
N GLN A 30 -6.30 -11.46 -7.32
CA GLN A 30 -7.73 -11.39 -7.67
C GLN A 30 -8.47 -10.34 -6.83
N GLU A 31 -8.19 -10.25 -5.52
CA GLU A 31 -8.79 -9.23 -4.67
C GLU A 31 -8.41 -7.82 -5.11
N ILE A 32 -7.15 -7.61 -5.49
CA ILE A 32 -6.70 -6.32 -6.04
C ILE A 32 -7.43 -6.00 -7.34
N MET A 33 -7.54 -6.96 -8.28
CA MET A 33 -8.26 -6.75 -9.54
C MET A 33 -9.72 -6.38 -9.29
N ASN A 34 -10.40 -7.09 -8.37
CA ASN A 34 -11.78 -6.82 -7.99
C ASN A 34 -11.94 -5.41 -7.37
N LEU A 35 -10.99 -4.98 -6.54
CA LEU A 35 -10.98 -3.64 -5.94
C LEU A 35 -10.76 -2.55 -7.00
N VAL A 36 -9.88 -2.78 -7.97
CA VAL A 36 -9.62 -1.86 -9.08
C VAL A 36 -10.85 -1.70 -9.95
N ASP A 37 -11.49 -2.81 -10.35
CA ASP A 37 -12.72 -2.78 -11.14
C ASP A 37 -13.86 -2.08 -10.39
N LYS A 38 -14.00 -2.32 -9.07
CA LYS A 38 -15.00 -1.64 -8.22
C LYS A 38 -14.72 -0.15 -8.03
N SER A 39 -13.46 0.29 -8.12
CA SER A 39 -13.08 1.67 -7.83
C SER A 39 -13.63 2.69 -8.83
N GLY A 40 -13.98 2.26 -10.05
CA GLY A 40 -14.43 3.15 -11.13
C GLY A 40 -13.38 4.17 -11.58
N LYS A 41 -12.14 4.06 -11.09
CA LYS A 41 -11.03 4.99 -11.41
C LYS A 41 -10.56 4.87 -12.86
N PHE A 42 -10.81 3.71 -13.48
CA PHE A 42 -10.37 3.40 -14.83
C PHE A 42 -11.56 3.03 -15.71
N ASN A 43 -11.57 3.53 -16.94
CA ASN A 43 -12.63 3.25 -17.92
C ASN A 43 -12.49 1.86 -18.58
N LYS A 44 -11.32 1.22 -18.44
CA LYS A 44 -11.04 -0.12 -18.97
C LYS A 44 -10.92 -1.10 -17.83
N LYS A 45 -11.39 -2.33 -18.06
CA LYS A 45 -11.21 -3.43 -17.13
C LYS A 45 -9.72 -3.72 -16.96
N PHE A 46 -9.29 -3.94 -15.72
CA PHE A 46 -7.91 -4.30 -15.46
C PHE A 46 -7.71 -5.79 -15.78
N GLU A 47 -6.89 -6.09 -16.80
CA GLU A 47 -6.75 -7.46 -17.33
C GLU A 47 -5.83 -8.36 -16.48
N GLY A 48 -4.95 -7.76 -15.68
CA GLY A 48 -4.13 -8.48 -14.72
C GLY A 48 -2.74 -7.91 -14.57
N PHE A 49 -1.97 -8.53 -13.68
CA PHE A 49 -0.54 -8.30 -13.51
C PHE A 49 0.19 -9.35 -14.36
N THR A 50 0.85 -8.93 -15.45
CA THR A 50 1.73 -9.77 -16.28
C THR A 50 2.83 -10.44 -15.47
#